data_AF-A0A1X0DPN5-F1
#
_entry.id   AF-A0A1X0DPN5-F1
#
_cell.length_a   1.000
_cell.length_b   1.000
_cell.length_c   1.000
_cell.angle_alpha   90.00
_cell.angle_beta   90.00
_cell.angle_gamma   90.00
#
_symmetry.space_group_name_H-M   'P 1'
#
loop_
_entity.id
_entity.type
_entity.pdbx_description
1 polymer ?
#
loop_
_entity_poly.entity_id
_entity_poly.type
_entity_poly.pdbx_seq_one_letter_code
_entity_poly.pdbx_strand_id
1 'polypeptide(L)'
;MGFLGLGGYVAFDLPRVVAGLGAALLLGIAATHAYLLGGREPLPRYFVVYAAAVIAGCLLAAGGIEFGRNPRVAQAGWLLGSLLSVVILGVDVGTRWASVPSLTTMTGRWDFAPATCVLACAGAFLGVHASVLLGINVAYPQRRHWED
;
A
#
# COMPACT_ATOMS: atom_id res chain seq x y z
N MET A 1 25.69 -18.78 -11.69
CA MET A 1 25.54 -18.60 -10.23
C MET A 1 26.48 -17.46 -9.85
N GLY A 2 25.94 -16.28 -9.56
CA GLY A 2 26.71 -15.07 -9.28
C GLY A 2 25.75 -13.98 -8.82
N PHE A 3 25.69 -13.78 -7.50
CA PHE A 3 25.03 -12.66 -6.85
C PHE A 3 26.00 -11.47 -6.79
N LEU A 4 25.42 -10.26 -6.77
CA LEU A 4 25.97 -8.96 -6.34
C LEU A 4 26.78 -8.11 -7.34
N GLY A 5 26.19 -6.95 -7.66
CA GLY A 5 26.85 -5.66 -7.41
C GLY A 5 27.27 -4.87 -8.64
N LEU A 6 26.49 -3.82 -8.95
CA LEU A 6 26.99 -2.64 -9.67
C LEU A 6 27.59 -1.68 -8.65
N GLY A 7 28.85 -1.29 -8.81
CA GLY A 7 29.44 -0.02 -8.35
C GLY A 7 28.85 0.64 -7.08
N GLY A 8 28.54 -0.10 -6.02
CA GLY A 8 28.01 0.43 -4.76
C GLY A 8 26.49 0.63 -4.66
N TYR A 9 25.67 0.36 -5.69
CA TYR A 9 24.21 0.35 -5.58
C TYR A 9 23.63 -0.94 -6.19
N VAL A 10 23.11 -1.82 -5.34
CA VAL A 10 22.39 -3.03 -5.76
C VAL A 10 21.03 -2.62 -6.29
N ALA A 11 20.93 -2.40 -7.61
CA ALA A 11 19.66 -2.19 -8.28
C ALA A 11 19.05 -3.56 -8.63
N PHE A 12 17.90 -3.90 -8.04
CA PHE A 12 17.18 -5.12 -8.40
C PHE A 12 16.30 -4.88 -9.64
N ASP A 13 16.69 -5.45 -10.78
CA ASP A 13 15.94 -5.34 -12.04
C ASP A 13 14.82 -6.40 -12.14
N LEU A 14 13.91 -6.41 -11.16
CA LEU A 14 12.71 -7.24 -11.17
C LEU A 14 11.43 -6.37 -11.23
N PRO A 15 11.21 -5.60 -12.32
CA PRO A 15 10.16 -4.58 -12.41
C PRO A 15 8.74 -5.11 -12.20
N ARG A 16 8.46 -6.36 -12.61
CA ARG A 16 7.16 -6.99 -12.37
C ARG A 16 6.98 -7.46 -10.94
N VAL A 17 8.04 -7.88 -10.26
CA VAL A 17 7.93 -8.31 -8.85
C VAL A 17 7.72 -7.10 -7.96
N VAL A 18 8.39 -5.97 -8.24
CA VAL A 18 8.20 -4.73 -7.51
C VAL A 18 6.78 -4.16 -7.72
N ALA A 19 6.30 -4.15 -8.97
CA ALA A 19 4.91 -3.78 -9.27
C ALA A 19 3.90 -4.71 -8.58
N GLY A 20 4.11 -6.04 -8.70
CA GLY A 20 3.29 -7.06 -8.06
C GLY A 20 3.24 -6.94 -6.55
N LEU A 21 4.38 -6.65 -5.92
CA LEU A 21 4.45 -6.40 -4.49
C LEU A 21 3.68 -5.14 -4.09
N GLY A 22 3.85 -4.03 -4.83
CA GLY A 22 3.10 -2.81 -4.60
C GLY A 22 1.58 -3.03 -4.69
N ALA A 23 1.13 -3.73 -5.73
CA ALA A 23 -0.27 -4.09 -5.90
C ALA A 23 -0.78 -5.03 -4.81
N ALA A 24 -0.01 -6.05 -4.43
CA ALA A 24 -0.37 -6.99 -3.37
C ALA A 24 -0.54 -6.29 -2.02
N LEU A 25 0.32 -5.31 -1.69
CA LEU A 25 0.21 -4.52 -0.47
C LEU A 25 -1.08 -3.67 -0.45
N LEU A 26 -1.45 -3.04 -1.57
CA LEU A 26 -2.71 -2.32 -1.70
C LEU A 26 -3.93 -3.23 -1.62
N LEU A 27 -3.85 -4.43 -2.21
CA LEU A 27 -4.89 -5.44 -2.10
C LEU A 27 -5.03 -5.95 -0.66
N GLY A 28 -3.93 -6.08 0.08
CA GLY A 28 -3.94 -6.39 1.52
C GLY A 28 -4.76 -5.36 2.30
N ILE A 29 -4.49 -4.06 2.09
CA ILE A 29 -5.25 -2.96 2.71
C ILE A 29 -6.74 -3.06 2.37
N ALA A 30 -7.08 -3.26 1.09
CA ALA A 30 -8.47 -3.37 0.64
C ALA A 30 -9.17 -4.59 1.27
N ALA A 31 -8.51 -5.75 1.29
CA ALA A 31 -9.02 -6.97 1.88
C ALA A 31 -9.28 -6.81 3.39
N THR A 32 -8.39 -6.14 4.11
CA THR A 32 -8.61 -5.88 5.54
C THR A 32 -9.81 -4.97 5.80
N HIS A 33 -10.00 -3.91 5.00
CA HIS A 33 -11.19 -3.06 5.12
C HIS A 33 -12.48 -3.82 4.77
N ALA A 34 -12.44 -4.68 3.73
CA ALA A 34 -13.57 -5.53 3.38
C ALA A 34 -13.91 -6.54 4.49
N TYR A 35 -12.89 -7.11 5.14
CA TYR A 35 -13.05 -7.98 6.30
C TYR A 35 -13.76 -7.26 7.46
N LEU A 36 -13.37 -6.02 7.75
CA LEU A 36 -14.02 -5.21 8.79
C LEU A 36 -15.48 -4.92 8.45
N LEU A 37 -15.80 -4.63 7.19
CA LEU A 37 -17.18 -4.43 6.73
C LEU A 37 -18.05 -5.69 6.82
N GLY A 38 -17.45 -6.88 6.72
CA GLY A 38 -18.13 -8.16 6.87
C GLY A 38 -18.41 -8.58 8.33
N GLY A 39 -17.97 -7.79 9.31
CA GLY A 39 -18.22 -8.03 10.73
C GLY A 39 -19.71 -7.99 11.09
N ARG A 40 -20.10 -8.72 12.15
CA ARG A 40 -21.50 -8.79 12.61
C ARG A 40 -21.95 -7.58 13.43
N GLU A 41 -21.03 -6.73 13.86
CA GLU A 41 -21.35 -5.56 14.67
C GLU A 41 -21.79 -4.38 13.80
N PRO A 42 -22.78 -3.58 14.25
CA PRO A 42 -23.20 -2.39 13.54
C PRO A 42 -22.08 -1.36 13.49
N LEU A 43 -21.55 -1.13 12.29
CA LEU A 43 -20.49 -0.15 12.04
C LEU A 43 -21.08 1.26 11.91
N PRO A 44 -20.40 2.29 12.45
CA PRO A 44 -20.78 3.67 12.19
C PRO A 44 -20.76 3.99 10.69
N ARG A 45 -21.77 4.72 10.19
CA ARG A 45 -21.88 5.04 8.75
C ARG A 45 -20.64 5.73 8.17
N TYR A 46 -19.99 6.60 8.95
CA TYR A 46 -18.75 7.26 8.51
C TYR A 46 -17.62 6.27 8.24
N PHE A 47 -17.53 5.19 9.04
CA PHE A 47 -16.53 4.15 8.85
C PHE A 47 -16.81 3.34 7.58
N VAL A 48 -18.08 3.05 7.30
CA VAL A 48 -18.49 2.34 6.08
C VAL A 48 -18.11 3.13 4.83
N VAL A 49 -18.41 4.44 4.82
CA VAL A 49 -18.04 5.33 3.70
C VAL A 49 -16.52 5.41 3.54
N TYR A 50 -15.79 5.58 4.63
CA TYR A 50 -14.32 5.57 4.64
C TYR A 50 -13.76 4.26 4.06
N ALA A 51 -14.20 3.12 4.58
CA ALA A 51 -13.73 1.82 4.14
C ALA A 51 -14.03 1.55 2.66
N ALA A 52 -15.23 1.91 2.19
CA ALA A 52 -15.59 1.80 0.77
C ALA A 52 -14.68 2.67 -0.11
N ALA A 53 -14.39 3.91 0.30
CA ALA A 53 -13.48 4.80 -0.43
C ALA A 53 -12.04 4.26 -0.46
N VAL A 54 -11.54 3.72 0.66
CA VAL A 54 -10.21 3.08 0.74
C VAL A 54 -10.14 1.86 -0.18
N ILE A 55 -11.13 0.97 -0.14
CA ILE A 55 -11.19 -0.20 -1.01
C ILE A 55 -11.14 0.23 -2.48
N ALA A 56 -12.02 1.15 -2.88
CA ALA A 56 -12.06 1.63 -4.27
C ALA A 56 -10.72 2.27 -4.69
N GLY A 57 -10.15 3.13 -3.83
CA GLY A 57 -8.86 3.77 -4.09
C GLY A 57 -7.71 2.77 -4.24
N CYS A 58 -7.61 1.79 -3.34
CA CYS A 58 -6.60 0.74 -3.40
C CYS A 58 -6.73 -0.13 -4.65
N LEU A 59 -7.96 -0.50 -5.05
CA LEU A 59 -8.20 -1.27 -6.27
C LEU A 59 -7.83 -0.49 -7.53
N LEU A 60 -8.17 0.80 -7.60
CA LEU A 60 -7.80 1.68 -8.71
C LEU A 60 -6.28 1.86 -8.79
N ALA A 61 -5.62 2.09 -7.65
CA ALA A 61 -4.16 2.23 -7.59
C ALA A 61 -3.44 0.93 -7.99
N ALA A 62 -3.85 -0.21 -7.44
CA ALA A 62 -3.29 -1.52 -7.77
C ALA A 62 -3.50 -1.86 -9.25
N GLY A 63 -4.69 -1.61 -9.79
CA GLY A 63 -4.99 -1.79 -11.21
C GLY A 63 -4.14 -0.89 -12.11
N GLY A 64 -3.90 0.36 -11.68
CA GLY A 64 -3.01 1.28 -12.38
C GLY A 64 -1.55 0.80 -12.41
N ILE A 65 -1.05 0.23 -11.32
CA ILE A 65 0.30 -0.31 -11.21
C ILE A 65 0.48 -1.57 -12.06
N GLU A 66 -0.44 -2.54 -11.97
CA GLU A 66 -0.32 -3.84 -12.65
C GLU A 66 -0.64 -3.78 -14.15
N PHE A 67 -1.72 -3.10 -14.51
CA PHE A 67 -2.24 -3.11 -15.88
C PHE A 67 -1.90 -1.83 -16.66
N GLY A 68 -1.26 -0.86 -16.01
CA GLY A 68 -0.79 0.39 -16.62
C GLY A 68 0.30 0.15 -17.66
N ARG A 69 -0.09 -0.16 -18.90
CA ARG A 69 0.84 -0.23 -20.05
C ARG A 69 1.48 1.12 -20.36
N ASN A 70 0.79 2.21 -20.00
CA ASN A 70 1.31 3.56 -20.10
C ASN A 70 2.08 3.92 -18.81
N PRO A 71 3.36 4.33 -18.87
CA PRO A 71 4.14 4.73 -17.71
C PRO A 71 3.46 5.78 -16.84
N ARG A 72 2.68 6.70 -17.43
CA ARG A 72 1.93 7.71 -16.68
C ARG A 72 0.82 7.12 -15.81
N VAL A 73 0.16 6.07 -16.29
CA VAL A 73 -0.92 5.38 -15.53
C VAL A 73 -0.32 4.60 -14.37
N ALA A 74 0.78 3.89 -14.62
CA ALA A 74 1.51 3.20 -13.56
C ALA A 74 1.99 4.19 -12.48
N GLN A 75 2.60 5.30 -12.88
CA GLN A 75 3.06 6.35 -11.96
C GLN A 75 1.90 6.99 -11.18
N ALA A 76 0.76 7.24 -11.83
CA ALA A 76 -0.43 7.73 -11.13
C ALA A 76 -0.95 6.72 -10.10
N GLY A 77 -0.92 5.42 -10.42
CA GLY A 77 -1.25 4.35 -9.47
C GLY A 77 -0.33 4.33 -8.26
N TRP A 78 0.99 4.48 -8.46
CA TRP A 78 1.96 4.60 -7.37
C TRP A 78 1.74 5.82 -6.48
N LEU A 79 1.49 6.99 -7.08
CA LEU A 79 1.21 8.23 -6.35
C LEU A 79 -0.09 8.14 -5.55
N LEU A 80 -1.16 7.63 -6.17
CA LEU A 80 -2.44 7.41 -5.49
C LEU A 80 -2.29 6.43 -4.33
N GLY A 81 -1.59 5.32 -4.54
CA GLY A 81 -1.28 4.35 -3.49
C GLY A 81 -0.51 4.98 -2.32
N SER A 82 0.48 5.84 -2.59
CA SER A 82 1.22 6.53 -1.53
C SER A 82 0.37 7.54 -0.77
N LEU A 83 -0.46 8.31 -1.48
CA LEU A 83 -1.39 9.24 -0.83
C LEU A 83 -2.35 8.48 0.09
N LEU A 84 -2.93 7.38 -0.39
CA LEU A 84 -3.79 6.51 0.42
C LEU A 84 -3.05 5.96 1.64
N SER A 85 -1.84 5.42 1.46
CA SER A 85 -1.04 4.90 2.58
C SER A 85 -0.75 5.99 3.63
N VAL A 86 -0.41 7.21 3.22
CA VAL A 86 -0.17 8.32 4.16
C VAL A 86 -1.46 8.69 4.92
N VAL A 87 -2.59 8.80 4.22
CA VAL A 87 -3.89 9.09 4.85
C VAL A 87 -4.26 8.00 5.85
N ILE A 88 -4.12 6.73 5.47
CA ILE A 88 -4.43 5.58 6.32
C ILE A 88 -3.55 5.57 7.57
N LEU A 89 -2.23 5.76 7.42
CA LEU A 89 -1.31 5.86 8.55
C LEU A 89 -1.69 7.03 9.47
N GLY A 90 -2.02 8.20 8.90
CA GLY A 90 -2.43 9.38 9.65
C GLY A 90 -3.75 9.17 10.41
N VAL A 91 -4.74 8.53 9.79
CA VAL A 91 -6.01 8.18 10.43
C VAL A 91 -5.78 7.15 11.54
N ASP A 92 -5.01 6.09 11.30
CA ASP A 92 -4.78 5.03 12.28
C ASP A 92 -3.98 5.56 13.50
N VAL A 93 -2.89 6.30 13.27
CA VAL A 93 -2.12 6.94 14.36
C VAL A 93 -2.96 8.01 15.08
N GLY A 94 -3.68 8.85 14.34
CA GLY A 94 -4.51 9.92 14.89
C GLY A 94 -5.63 9.39 15.78
N THR A 95 -6.32 8.34 15.33
CA THR A 95 -7.38 7.69 16.12
C THR A 95 -6.85 7.00 17.37
N ARG A 96 -5.65 6.41 17.31
CA ARG A 96 -4.96 5.83 18.49
C ARG A 96 -4.54 6.89 19.52
N TRP A 97 -4.10 8.07 19.09
CA TRP A 97 -3.75 9.17 19.99
C TRP A 97 -4.99 9.86 20.58
N ALA A 98 -6.01 10.12 19.77
CA ALA A 98 -7.21 10.84 20.20
C ALA A 98 -8.16 10.00 21.07
N SER A 99 -7.90 8.69 21.25
CA SER A 99 -8.74 7.78 22.05
C SER A 99 -10.23 7.88 21.68
N VAL A 100 -10.53 7.84 20.38
CA VAL A 100 -11.87 8.12 19.85
C VAL A 100 -12.88 7.12 20.44
N PRO A 101 -13.83 7.56 21.30
CA PRO A 101 -14.64 6.66 22.12
C PRO A 101 -15.49 5.68 21.31
N SER A 102 -15.94 6.11 20.11
CA SER A 102 -16.84 5.35 19.24
C SER A 102 -16.20 4.15 18.53
N LEU A 103 -14.89 3.93 18.69
CA LEU A 103 -14.16 2.80 18.12
C LEU A 103 -13.50 1.92 19.20
N THR A 104 -13.78 2.19 20.48
CA THR A 104 -13.11 1.51 21.60
C THR A 104 -13.34 -0.01 21.64
N THR A 105 -14.48 -0.50 21.13
CA THR A 105 -14.80 -1.94 21.01
C THR A 105 -13.99 -2.66 19.93
N MET A 106 -13.45 -1.93 18.95
CA MET A 106 -12.54 -2.46 17.93
C MET A 106 -11.06 -2.36 18.33
N THR A 107 -10.74 -1.67 19.43
CA THR A 107 -9.37 -1.36 19.82
C THR A 107 -8.91 -2.18 21.03
N GLY A 108 -8.44 -3.41 20.79
CA GLY A 108 -7.30 -3.91 21.54
C GLY A 108 -6.09 -3.08 21.11
N ARG A 109 -5.77 -1.99 21.84
CA ARG A 109 -5.08 -0.75 21.38
C ARG A 109 -3.81 -0.90 20.51
N TRP A 110 -3.16 -2.06 20.49
CA TRP A 110 -2.02 -2.34 19.60
C TRP A 110 -2.06 -3.74 18.95
N ASP A 111 -2.88 -4.65 19.47
CA ASP A 111 -2.93 -6.07 19.07
C ASP A 111 -4.14 -6.39 18.20
N PHE A 112 -4.88 -5.38 17.74
CA PHE A 112 -5.95 -5.59 16.77
C PHE A 112 -5.34 -5.94 15.40
N ALA A 113 -5.27 -7.25 15.12
CA ALA A 113 -4.60 -7.79 13.94
C ALA A 113 -4.99 -7.10 12.61
N PRO A 114 -6.27 -6.76 12.35
CA PRO A 114 -6.63 -6.01 11.15
C PRO A 114 -5.97 -4.63 11.07
N ALA A 115 -5.95 -3.85 12.15
CA ALA A 115 -5.30 -2.52 12.14
C ALA A 115 -3.78 -2.65 11.95
N THR A 116 -3.14 -3.61 12.61
CA THR A 116 -1.70 -3.86 12.44
C THR A 116 -1.35 -4.30 11.03
N CYS A 117 -2.20 -5.13 10.39
CA CYS A 117 -2.04 -5.52 8.99
C CYS A 117 -2.11 -4.31 8.06
N VAL A 118 -3.11 -3.43 8.23
CA VAL A 118 -3.26 -2.20 7.44
C VAL A 118 -2.04 -1.29 7.60
N LEU A 119 -1.57 -1.06 8.82
CA LEU A 119 -0.36 -0.27 9.09
C LEU A 119 0.88 -0.86 8.40
N ALA A 120 1.08 -2.17 8.55
CA ALA A 120 2.22 -2.86 7.95
C ALA A 120 2.18 -2.78 6.42
N CYS A 121 1.03 -3.02 5.80
CA CYS A 121 0.87 -2.91 4.35
C CYS A 121 1.08 -1.48 3.85
N ALA A 122 0.52 -0.47 4.53
CA ALA A 122 0.68 0.93 4.15
C ALA A 122 2.14 1.40 4.28
N GLY A 123 2.80 1.07 5.40
CA GLY A 123 4.21 1.38 5.63
C GLY A 123 5.13 0.66 4.63
N ALA A 124 4.90 -0.63 4.40
CA ALA A 124 5.66 -1.39 3.41
C ALA A 124 5.46 -0.82 1.99
N PHE A 125 4.24 -0.41 1.62
CA PHE A 125 3.99 0.20 0.31
C PHE A 125 4.79 1.49 0.13
N LEU A 126 4.83 2.36 1.15
CA LEU A 126 5.64 3.58 1.12
C LEU A 126 7.13 3.26 1.01
N GLY A 127 7.62 2.25 1.73
CA GLY A 127 9.01 1.78 1.61
C GLY A 127 9.34 1.28 0.20
N VAL A 128 8.43 0.49 -0.40
CA VAL A 128 8.58 0.03 -1.79
C VAL A 128 8.58 1.21 -2.76
N HIS A 129 7.62 2.12 -2.69
CA HIS A 129 7.58 3.25 -3.62
C HIS A 129 8.79 4.19 -3.44
N ALA A 130 9.23 4.43 -2.20
CA ALA A 130 10.46 5.19 -1.94
C ALA A 130 11.68 4.52 -2.57
N SER A 131 11.81 3.19 -2.48
CA SER A 131 12.89 2.45 -3.13
C SER A 131 12.87 2.56 -4.66
N VAL A 132 11.68 2.69 -5.26
CA VAL A 132 11.51 2.95 -6.70
C VAL A 132 11.95 4.36 -7.06
N LEU A 133 11.56 5.37 -6.26
CA LEU A 133 11.95 6.77 -6.47
C LEU A 133 13.46 7.00 -6.29
N LEU A 134 14.08 6.29 -5.35
CA LEU A 134 15.53 6.32 -5.12
C LEU A 134 16.32 5.54 -6.19
N GLY A 135 15.64 4.82 -7.08
CA GLY A 135 16.27 4.01 -8.12
C GLY A 135 16.96 2.74 -7.61
N ILE A 136 16.66 2.32 -6.37
CA ILE A 136 17.10 1.03 -5.79
C ILE A 136 16.33 -0.12 -6.45
N ASN A 137 15.02 0.09 -6.68
CA ASN A 137 14.17 -0.86 -7.38
C ASN A 137 13.66 -0.23 -8.68
N VAL A 138 13.53 -1.04 -9.72
CA VAL A 138 12.82 -0.66 -10.94
C VAL A 138 11.39 -1.20 -10.83
N ALA A 139 10.39 -0.46 -11.31
CA ALA A 139 9.00 -0.93 -11.38
C ALA A 139 8.49 -0.90 -12.83
N TYR A 140 7.68 -1.89 -13.20
CA TYR A 140 7.04 -1.93 -14.53
C TYR A 140 6.17 -0.67 -14.73
N PRO A 141 6.13 -0.06 -15.94
CA PRO A 141 6.69 -0.50 -17.22
C PRO A 141 8.13 -0.06 -17.53
N GLN A 142 8.79 0.65 -16.62
CA GLN A 142 10.18 1.05 -16.84
C GLN A 142 11.11 -0.17 -16.81
N ARG A 143 12.10 -0.17 -17.70
CA ARG A 143 13.21 -1.12 -17.72
C ARG A 143 14.49 -0.30 -17.76
N ARG A 144 15.48 -0.62 -16.93
CA ARG A 144 16.83 -0.09 -17.15
C ARG A 144 17.45 -0.90 -18.28
N HIS A 145 17.85 -0.22 -19.36
CA HIS A 145 18.76 -0.81 -20.33
C HIS A 145 20.14 -0.79 -19.69
N TRP A 146 20.63 -1.94 -19.26
CA TRP A 146 22.04 -2.13 -19.00
C TRP A 146 22.65 -2.41 -20.38
N GLU A 147 23.44 -1.46 -20.90
CA GLU A 147 24.36 -1.79 -21.98
C GLU A 147 25.47 -2.65 -21.33
N ASP A 148 25.69 -3.83 -21.90
CA ASP A 148 26.69 -4.82 -21.45
C ASP A 148 28.13 -4.28 -21.53
#